data_AF-A0A970JWN1-F1
#
_entry.id   AF-A0A970JWN1-F1
#
_cell.length_a   1.000
_cell.length_b   1.000
_cell.length_c   1.000
_cell.angle_alpha   90.00
_cell.angle_beta   90.00
_cell.angle_gamma   90.00
#
_symmetry.space_group_name_H-M   'P 1'
#
loop_
_entity.id
_entity.type
_entity.pdbx_description
1 polymer ?
#
loop_
_entity_poly.entity_id
_entity_poly.type
_entity_poly.pdbx_seq_one_letter_code
_entity_poly.pdbx_strand_id
1 'polypeptide(L)'
;MAIEIVPEWMANLDDEDVSFIKKFIMASGSLKEVANQYGVTYPTVRLRLDKLIQKIQISEDTANEPFIALIKRLAVNEKIDFGTAKLLINEYKKTKKEDK
;
A
#
# COMPACT_ATOMS: atom_id res chain seq x y z
N MET A 1 23.00 -1.91 12.69
CA MET A 1 22.03 -0.83 12.99
C MET A 1 20.66 -1.47 13.07
N ALA A 2 19.99 -1.34 14.22
CA ALA A 2 18.58 -1.69 14.31
C ALA A 2 17.75 -0.63 13.58
N ILE A 3 16.62 -1.03 13.01
CA ILE A 3 15.64 -0.07 12.52
C ILE A 3 14.99 0.54 13.77
N GLU A 4 15.42 1.74 14.15
CA GLU A 4 14.86 2.47 15.29
C GLU A 4 13.58 3.26 14.91
N ILE A 5 13.35 3.45 13.60
CA ILE A 5 12.24 4.22 13.04
C ILE A 5 11.50 3.34 12.03
N VAL A 6 10.20 3.16 12.23
CA VAL A 6 9.34 2.40 11.30
C VAL A 6 9.28 3.14 9.95
N PRO A 7 9.66 2.49 8.83
CA PRO A 7 9.57 3.09 7.51
C PRO A 7 8.13 3.45 7.12
N GLU A 8 7.98 4.52 6.35
CA GLU A 8 6.66 5.04 5.94
C GLU A 8 5.82 4.02 5.15
N TRP A 9 6.45 3.15 4.36
CA TRP A 9 5.74 2.08 3.64
C TRP A 9 5.07 1.05 4.57
N MET A 10 5.54 0.94 5.81
CA MET A 10 4.92 0.07 6.83
C MET A 10 3.79 0.76 7.60
N ALA A 11 3.61 2.08 7.46
CA ALA A 11 2.68 2.85 8.28
C ALA A 11 1.21 2.44 8.12
N ASN A 12 0.85 1.86 6.97
CA ASN A 12 -0.51 1.40 6.66
C ASN A 12 -0.67 -0.13 6.74
N LEU A 13 0.32 -0.84 7.27
CA LEU A 13 0.25 -2.28 7.47
C LEU A 13 -0.37 -2.60 8.82
N ASP A 14 -1.31 -3.55 8.82
CA ASP A 14 -1.88 -4.09 10.05
C ASP A 14 -0.97 -5.20 10.63
N ASP A 15 -1.24 -5.62 11.88
CA ASP A 15 -0.46 -6.68 12.55
C ASP A 15 -0.47 -7.99 11.74
N GLU A 16 -1.55 -8.24 11.02
CA GLU A 16 -1.74 -9.41 10.17
C GLU A 16 -0.86 -9.38 8.92
N ASP A 17 -0.67 -8.21 8.32
CA ASP A 17 0.25 -7.94 7.22
C ASP A 17 1.70 -8.14 7.67
N VAL A 18 2.08 -7.60 8.83
CA VAL A 18 3.44 -7.75 9.39
C VAL A 18 3.74 -9.21 9.72
N SER A 19 2.78 -9.92 10.33
CA SER A 19 2.88 -11.35 10.61
C SER A 19 3.02 -12.18 9.32
N PHE A 20 2.28 -11.82 8.27
CA PHE A 20 2.38 -12.45 6.96
C PHE A 20 3.76 -12.24 6.34
N ILE A 21 4.29 -11.01 6.34
CA ILE A 21 5.64 -10.69 5.85
C ILE A 21 6.68 -11.55 6.56
N LYS A 22 6.62 -11.62 7.89
CA LYS A 22 7.54 -12.43 8.70
C LYS A 22 7.50 -13.90 8.27
N LYS A 23 6.31 -14.49 8.17
CA LYS A 23 6.16 -15.90 7.75
C LYS A 23 6.63 -16.14 6.32
N PHE A 24 6.33 -15.21 5.42
CA PHE A 24 6.77 -15.27 4.03
C PHE A 24 8.29 -15.27 3.90
N ILE A 25 8.99 -14.40 4.64
CA ILE A 25 10.45 -14.36 4.67
C ILE A 25 11.02 -15.64 5.28
N MET A 26 10.45 -16.13 6.39
CA MET A 26 10.86 -17.39 7.01
C MET A 26 10.66 -18.59 6.08
N ALA A 27 9.70 -18.52 5.17
CA ALA A 27 9.45 -19.50 4.12
C ALA A 27 10.26 -19.25 2.84
N SER A 28 11.30 -18.40 2.89
CA SER A 28 12.14 -18.03 1.73
C SER A 28 11.34 -17.50 0.53
N GLY A 29 10.22 -16.83 0.79
CA GLY A 29 9.31 -16.31 -0.23
C GLY A 29 8.45 -17.38 -0.94
N SER A 30 8.43 -18.61 -0.45
CA SER A 30 7.62 -19.68 -1.04
C SER A 30 6.14 -19.54 -0.69
N LEU A 31 5.34 -19.05 -1.63
CA LEU A 31 3.88 -18.99 -1.49
C LEU A 31 3.25 -20.37 -1.20
N LYS A 32 3.83 -21.45 -1.73
CA LYS A 32 3.34 -22.82 -1.49
C LYS A 32 3.59 -23.27 -0.05
N GLU A 33 4.76 -22.96 0.49
CA GLU A 33 5.10 -23.28 1.88
C GLU A 33 4.25 -22.47 2.86
N VAL A 34 4.05 -21.19 2.58
CA VAL A 34 3.15 -20.33 3.35
C VAL A 34 1.71 -20.86 3.30
N ALA A 35 1.22 -21.31 2.14
CA ALA A 35 -0.10 -21.92 2.01
C ALA A 35 -0.28 -23.15 2.90
N ASN A 36 0.73 -24.03 2.94
CA ASN A 36 0.74 -25.18 3.85
C ASN A 36 0.70 -24.75 5.32
N GLN A 37 1.49 -23.76 5.72
CA GLN A 37 1.51 -23.27 7.11
C GLN A 37 0.18 -22.65 7.57
N TYR A 38 -0.53 -21.97 6.66
CA TYR A 38 -1.83 -21.38 6.95
C TYR A 38 -3.00 -22.35 6.75
N GLY A 39 -2.77 -23.55 6.21
CA GLY A 39 -3.84 -24.51 5.90
C GLY A 39 -4.80 -24.03 4.81
N VAL A 40 -4.33 -23.17 3.90
CA VAL A 40 -5.13 -22.59 2.82
C VAL A 40 -4.56 -22.93 1.45
N THR A 41 -5.28 -22.58 0.39
CA THR A 41 -4.81 -22.85 -0.98
C THR A 41 -3.76 -21.84 -1.43
N TYR A 42 -2.88 -22.26 -2.35
CA TYR A 42 -1.89 -21.36 -2.97
C TYR A 42 -2.52 -20.08 -3.57
N PRO A 43 -3.64 -20.15 -4.32
CA PRO A 43 -4.35 -18.95 -4.79
C PRO A 43 -4.77 -17.99 -3.66
N THR A 44 -5.19 -18.52 -2.50
CA THR A 44 -5.57 -17.70 -1.35
C THR A 44 -4.39 -16.88 -0.82
N VAL A 45 -3.22 -17.51 -0.67
CA VAL A 45 -2.00 -16.83 -0.21
C VAL A 45 -1.52 -15.82 -1.25
N ARG A 46 -1.58 -16.18 -2.54
CA ARG A 46 -1.22 -15.26 -3.62
C ARG A 46 -2.04 -13.98 -3.59
N LEU A 47 -3.37 -14.10 -3.44
CA LEU A 47 -4.26 -12.95 -3.33
C LEU A 47 -3.91 -12.06 -2.12
N ARG A 48 -3.51 -12.69 -0.99
CA ARG A 48 -3.05 -11.96 0.20
C ARG A 48 -1.75 -11.20 -0.06
N LEU A 49 -0.78 -11.82 -0.73
CA LEU A 49 0.46 -11.17 -1.14
C LEU A 49 0.19 -10.00 -2.10
N ASP A 50 -0.66 -10.19 -3.11
CA ASP A 50 -0.98 -9.14 -4.09
C ASP A 50 -1.61 -7.91 -3.41
N LYS A 51 -2.52 -8.12 -2.44
CA LYS A 51 -3.11 -7.03 -1.63
C LYS A 51 -2.06 -6.30 -0.80
N LEU A 52 -1.13 -7.03 -0.18
CA LEU A 52 -0.05 -6.44 0.59
C LEU A 52 0.85 -5.58 -0.29
N ILE A 53 1.25 -6.07 -1.46
CA ILE A 53 2.04 -5.30 -2.44
C ILE A 53 1.31 -4.01 -2.82
N GLN A 54 0.01 -4.07 -3.09
CA GLN A 54 -0.77 -2.87 -3.40
C GLN A 54 -0.80 -1.88 -2.24
N LYS A 55 -0.97 -2.32 -0.98
CA LYS A 55 -0.92 -1.44 0.20
C LYS A 55 0.43 -0.73 0.31
N ILE A 56 1.53 -1.45 0.08
CA ILE A 56 2.89 -0.91 0.13
C ILE A 56 3.08 0.13 -0.99
N GLN A 57 2.71 -0.19 -2.22
CA GLN A 57 2.81 0.74 -3.36
C GLN A 57 2.01 2.03 -3.14
N ILE A 58 0.78 1.93 -2.61
CA ILE A 58 -0.03 3.10 -2.28
C ILE A 58 0.65 3.96 -1.21
N SER A 59 1.30 3.34 -0.23
CA SER A 59 2.00 4.04 0.85
C SER A 59 3.23 4.79 0.32
N GLU A 60 4.02 4.15 -0.55
CA GLU A 60 5.17 4.78 -1.22
C GLU A 60 4.74 5.88 -2.22
N ASP A 61 3.63 5.71 -2.93
CA ASP A 61 3.04 6.76 -3.78
C ASP A 61 2.56 7.96 -2.96
N THR A 62 2.08 7.73 -1.73
CA THR A 62 1.64 8.80 -0.82
C THR A 62 2.81 9.62 -0.29
N ALA A 63 3.98 9.01 -0.10
CA ALA A 63 5.23 9.70 0.23
C ALA A 63 5.75 10.57 -0.93
N ASN A 64 5.49 10.18 -2.18
CA ASN A 64 5.97 10.89 -3.37
C ASN A 64 5.06 12.03 -3.88
N GLU A 65 3.80 12.12 -3.43
CA GLU A 65 2.85 13.15 -3.88
C GLU A 65 2.03 13.78 -2.72
N PRO A 66 2.66 14.67 -1.91
CA PRO A 66 2.03 15.30 -0.74
C PRO A 66 0.71 16.00 -1.06
N PHE A 67 0.60 16.55 -2.28
CA PHE A 67 -0.60 17.23 -2.75
C PHE A 67 -1.78 16.28 -2.98
N ILE A 68 -1.53 15.08 -3.52
CA ILE A 68 -2.56 14.06 -3.71
C ILE A 68 -3.01 13.52 -2.34
N ALA A 69 -2.09 13.35 -1.40
CA ALA A 69 -2.40 12.93 -0.04
C ALA A 69 -3.35 13.94 0.66
N LEU A 70 -3.08 15.24 0.50
CA LEU A 70 -3.96 16.31 1.01
C LEU A 70 -5.36 16.22 0.39
N ILE A 71 -5.48 16.08 -0.94
CA ILE A 71 -6.78 15.99 -1.62
C ILE A 71 -7.58 14.77 -1.14
N LYS A 72 -6.93 13.60 -1.02
CA LYS A 72 -7.58 12.39 -0.47
C LYS A 72 -8.09 12.63 0.95
N ARG A 73 -7.30 13.29 1.81
CA ARG A 73 -7.71 13.61 3.19
C ARG A 73 -8.89 14.57 3.23
N LEU A 74 -8.92 15.58 2.35
CA LEU A 74 -10.05 16.52 2.25
C LEU A 74 -11.35 15.82 1.82
N ALA A 75 -11.27 14.85 0.90
CA ALA A 75 -12.42 14.07 0.48
C ALA A 75 -12.95 13.16 1.60
N VAL A 76 -12.06 12.51 2.36
CA VAL A 76 -12.42 11.67 3.52
C VAL A 76 -13.09 12.49 4.63
N ASN A 77 -12.62 13.72 4.84
CA ASN A 77 -13.18 14.64 5.85
C ASN A 77 -14.41 15.43 5.34
N GLU A 78 -15.00 15.02 4.19
CA GLU A 78 -16.18 15.65 3.57
C GLU A 78 -16.02 17.15 3.29
N LYS A 79 -14.78 17.65 3.21
CA LYS A 79 -14.48 19.04 2.87
C LYS A 79 -14.65 19.30 1.37
N ILE A 80 -14.55 18.26 0.55
CA ILE A 80 -14.81 18.25 -0.89
C ILE A 80 -15.51 16.95 -1.26
N ASP A 81 -16.31 16.95 -2.32
CA ASP A 81 -16.92 15.73 -2.84
C ASP A 81 -15.90 14.85 -3.59
N PHE A 82 -16.22 13.57 -3.73
CA PHE A 82 -15.36 12.59 -4.37
C PHE A 82 -15.10 12.89 -5.86
N GLY A 83 -16.07 13.49 -6.56
CA GLY A 83 -15.94 13.89 -7.95
C GLY A 83 -14.92 15.00 -8.12
N THR A 84 -14.99 16.04 -7.28
CA THR A 84 -14.01 17.13 -7.22
C THR A 84 -12.62 16.63 -6.87
N ALA A 85 -12.49 15.74 -5.89
CA ALA A 85 -11.21 15.14 -5.53
C ALA A 85 -10.55 14.39 -6.70
N LYS A 86 -11.35 13.62 -7.46
CA LYS A 86 -10.87 12.89 -8.64
C LYS A 86 -10.42 13.82 -9.76
N LEU A 87 -11.14 14.92 -9.97
CA LEU A 87 -10.79 15.94 -10.97
C LEU A 87 -9.44 16.59 -10.63
N LEU A 88 -9.26 17.05 -9.39
CA LEU A 88 -8.01 17.69 -8.93
C LEU A 88 -6.79 16.77 -9.05
N ILE A 89 -6.94 15.48 -8.67
CA ILE A 89 -5.86 14.50 -8.78
C ILE A 89 -5.49 14.25 -10.24
N ASN A 90 -6.48 14.13 -11.12
CA ASN A 90 -6.24 13.90 -12.55
C ASN A 90 -5.50 15.07 -13.20
N GLU A 91 -5.90 16.30 -12.88
CA GLU A 91 -5.29 17.48 -13.48
C GLU A 91 -3.84 17.67 -13.01
N TYR A 92 -3.58 17.50 -11.71
CA TYR A 92 -2.22 17.52 -11.15
C TYR A 92 -1.30 16.49 -11.82
N LYS A 93 -1.81 15.27 -12.08
CA LYS A 93 -1.06 14.21 -12.76
C LYS A 93 -0.78 14.51 -14.24
N LYS A 94 -1.61 15.30 -14.91
CA LYS A 94 -1.36 15.73 -16.30
C LYS A 94 -0.24 16.78 -16.34
N THR A 95 -0.31 17.80 -15.49
CA THR A 95 0.72 18.87 -15.44
C THR A 95 2.10 18.27 -15.15
N LYS A 96 2.21 17.35 -14.19
CA LYS A 96 3.47 16.65 -13.86
C LYS A 96 4.02 15.78 -15.00
N LYS A 97 3.19 15.37 -15.97
CA LYS A 97 3.63 14.65 -17.17
C LYS A 97 4.07 15.58 -18.30
N GLU A 98 3.55 16.81 -18.35
CA GLU A 98 3.97 17.83 -19.33
C GLU A 98 5.28 18.51 -18.92
N ASP A 99 5.59 18.56 -17.62
CA ASP A 99 6.84 19.09 -17.07
C ASP A 99 8.04 18.09 -17.11
N LYS A 100 7.88 16.93 -17.75
CA LYS A 100 8.92 15.88 -17.91
C LYS A 100 9.28 15.66 -19.38
#